data_AF-A0A3B7DH16-F1
#
_entry.id   AF-A0A3B7DH16-F1
#
_cell.length_a   1.000
_cell.length_b   1.000
_cell.length_c   1.000
_cell.angle_alpha   90.00
_cell.angle_beta   90.00
_cell.angle_gamma   90.00
#
_symmetry.space_group_name_H-M   'P 1'
#
loop_
_entity.id
_entity.type
_entity.pdbx_description
1 polymer ?
#
loop_
_entity_poly.entity_id
_entity_poly.type
_entity_poly.pdbx_seq_one_letter_code
_entity_poly.pdbx_strand_id
1 'polypeptide(L)'
;MSHSATFFRDGSGRLVLFQAPNAAIWVFIFATVARWSPYDGRDAELRWIGSGALVVWGLDELLRGATPFRRVLGVGVLAWQLWRLLA
;
A
#
# COMPACT_ATOMS: atom_id res chain seq x y z
N MET A 1 28.81 -7.76 -7.12
CA MET A 1 27.61 -7.77 -6.26
C MET A 1 26.39 -7.59 -7.16
N SER A 2 25.53 -8.61 -7.30
CA SER A 2 24.39 -8.55 -8.23
C SER A 2 23.35 -7.53 -7.75
N HIS A 3 22.99 -6.56 -8.60
CA HIS A 3 22.07 -5.45 -8.27
C HIS A 3 20.68 -5.91 -7.78
N SER A 4 20.24 -7.10 -8.21
CA SER A 4 18.95 -7.68 -7.83
C SER A 4 18.90 -8.14 -6.37
N ALA A 5 20.06 -8.49 -5.78
CA ALA A 5 20.10 -8.98 -4.41
C ALA A 5 19.86 -7.89 -3.36
N THR A 6 20.15 -6.62 -3.68
CA THR A 6 19.97 -5.47 -2.78
C THR A 6 18.54 -4.94 -2.80
N PHE A 7 17.79 -5.17 -3.88
CA PHE A 7 16.44 -4.63 -4.06
C PHE A 7 15.43 -5.13 -3.02
N PHE A 8 15.61 -6.36 -2.56
CA PHE A 8 14.80 -6.99 -1.52
C PHE A 8 15.48 -6.98 -0.14
N ARG A 9 16.59 -6.27 0.02
CA ARG A 9 17.30 -6.19 1.30
C ARG A 9 17.02 -4.89 2.04
N ASP A 10 17.02 -4.98 3.36
CA ASP A 10 16.92 -3.82 4.25
C ASP A 10 18.29 -3.15 4.45
N GLY A 11 18.31 -2.04 5.20
CA GLY A 11 19.54 -1.30 5.53
C GLY A 11 20.57 -2.11 6.34
N SER A 12 20.19 -3.26 6.90
CA SER A 12 21.08 -4.20 7.59
C SER A 12 21.55 -5.36 6.70
N GLY A 13 21.14 -5.38 5.42
CA GLY A 13 21.48 -6.42 4.46
C GLY A 13 20.64 -7.69 4.60
N ARG A 14 19.59 -7.72 5.44
CA ARG A 14 18.71 -8.90 5.55
C ARG A 14 17.72 -8.91 4.40
N LEU A 15 17.44 -10.09 3.87
CA LEU A 15 16.40 -10.27 2.87
C LEU A 15 15.03 -10.11 3.53
N VAL A 16 14.26 -9.13 3.05
CA VAL A 16 12.93 -8.82 3.55
C VAL A 16 11.94 -8.89 2.38
N LEU A 17 11.37 -10.08 2.20
CA LEU A 17 10.32 -10.35 1.21
C LEU A 17 8.92 -10.03 1.75
N PHE A 18 8.72 -10.21 3.06
CA PHE A 18 7.46 -9.97 3.74
C PHE A 18 7.68 -9.07 4.96
N GLN A 19 6.79 -8.10 5.14
CA GLN A 19 6.71 -7.27 6.35
C GLN A 19 5.29 -7.32 6.89
N ALA A 20 5.16 -7.15 8.21
CA ALA A 20 3.85 -7.03 8.82
C ALA A 20 3.07 -5.88 8.17
N PRO A 21 1.74 -6.04 7.93
CA PRO A 21 0.94 -4.98 7.35
C PRO A 21 0.93 -3.78 8.31
N ASN A 22 1.18 -2.58 7.78
CA ASN A 22 0.98 -1.35 8.54
C ASN A 22 -0.52 -1.05 8.69
N ALA A 23 -0.85 -0.10 9.57
CA ALA A 23 -2.24 0.24 9.87
C ALA A 23 -3.05 0.63 8.62
N ALA A 24 -2.44 1.27 7.64
CA ALA A 24 -3.09 1.68 6.41
C ALA A 24 -3.55 0.47 5.55
N ILE A 25 -2.72 -0.58 5.43
CA ILE A 25 -3.14 -1.82 4.76
C ILE A 25 -4.31 -2.47 5.50
N TRP A 26 -4.29 -2.48 6.83
CA TRP A 26 -5.42 -3.01 7.60
C TRP A 26 -6.70 -2.24 7.32
N VAL A 27 -6.66 -0.90 7.32
CA VAL A 27 -7.82 -0.07 6.97
C VAL A 27 -8.32 -0.38 5.57
N PHE A 28 -7.43 -0.52 4.58
CA PHE A 28 -7.80 -0.91 3.22
C PHE A 28 -8.47 -2.28 3.16
N ILE A 29 -7.93 -3.28 3.85
CA ILE A 29 -8.50 -4.63 3.93
C ILE A 29 -9.89 -4.59 4.57
N PHE A 30 -10.03 -3.95 5.73
CA PHE A 30 -11.33 -3.84 6.41
C PHE A 30 -12.35 -3.09 5.57
N ALA A 31 -11.97 -1.98 4.93
CA ALA A 31 -12.86 -1.25 4.04
C ALA A 31 -13.29 -2.13 2.85
N THR A 32 -12.39 -2.93 2.29
CA THR A 32 -12.70 -3.83 1.17
C THR A 32 -13.64 -4.96 1.60
N VAL A 33 -13.37 -5.60 2.76
CA VAL A 33 -14.21 -6.67 3.30
C VAL A 33 -15.60 -6.14 3.70
N ALA A 34 -15.67 -4.94 4.30
CA ALA A 34 -16.93 -4.33 4.70
C ALA A 34 -17.86 -4.04 3.52
N ARG A 35 -17.32 -3.88 2.30
CA ARG A 35 -18.13 -3.71 1.08
C ARG A 35 -18.86 -4.96 0.64
N TRP A 36 -18.47 -6.14 1.15
CA TRP A 36 -19.20 -7.40 0.92
C TRP A 36 -20.35 -7.59 1.89
N SER A 37 -20.53 -6.66 2.83
CA SER A 37 -21.67 -6.65 3.74
C SER A 37 -22.97 -6.44 2.94
N PRO A 38 -24.07 -7.12 3.31
CA PRO A 38 -25.38 -6.93 2.67
C PRO A 38 -26.01 -5.55 2.93
N TYR A 39 -25.38 -4.72 3.77
CA TYR A 39 -25.80 -3.34 4.03
C TYR A 39 -25.17 -2.41 2.98
N ASP A 40 -25.93 -2.18 1.92
CA ASP A 40 -25.60 -1.52 0.66
C ASP A 40 -25.52 0.02 0.72
N GLY A 41 -25.85 0.64 1.85
CA GLY A 41 -25.94 2.10 1.96
C GLY A 41 -24.61 2.87 2.06
N ARG A 42 -23.45 2.21 2.13
CA ARG A 42 -22.14 2.89 2.37
C ARG A 42 -20.99 2.49 1.45
N ASP A 43 -21.29 1.92 0.28
CA ASP A 43 -20.24 1.46 -0.64
C ASP A 43 -19.33 2.60 -1.12
N ALA A 44 -19.89 3.80 -1.35
CA ALA A 44 -19.13 4.97 -1.78
C ALA A 44 -18.09 5.40 -0.72
N GLU A 45 -18.50 5.52 0.53
CA GLU A 45 -17.64 5.90 1.66
C GLU A 45 -16.53 4.86 1.87
N LEU A 46 -16.87 3.58 1.80
CA LEU A 46 -15.88 2.50 1.94
C LEU A 46 -14.86 2.50 0.80
N ARG A 47 -15.27 2.83 -0.44
CA ARG A 47 -14.33 3.03 -1.56
C ARG A 47 -13.38 4.21 -1.31
N TRP A 48 -13.89 5.33 -0.79
CA TRP A 48 -13.08 6.49 -0.47
C TRP A 48 -12.11 6.22 0.68
N ILE A 49 -12.58 5.55 1.75
CA ILE A 49 -11.74 5.14 2.88
C ILE A 49 -10.63 4.19 2.41
N GLY A 50 -10.97 3.15 1.65
CA GLY A 50 -9.98 2.23 1.10
C GLY A 50 -8.98 2.93 0.18
N SER A 51 -9.45 3.86 -0.65
CA SER A 51 -8.57 4.60 -1.56
C SER A 51 -7.64 5.56 -0.82
N GLY A 52 -8.14 6.28 0.20
CA GLY A 52 -7.33 7.13 1.06
C GLY A 52 -6.31 6.33 1.87
N ALA A 53 -6.68 5.15 2.35
CA ALA A 53 -5.77 4.24 3.04
C ALA A 53 -4.61 3.81 2.13
N LEU A 54 -4.86 3.50 0.85
CA LEU A 54 -3.80 3.19 -0.12
C LEU A 54 -2.91 4.40 -0.43
N VAL A 55 -3.45 5.63 -0.43
CA VAL A 55 -2.65 6.84 -0.59
C VAL A 55 -1.73 7.05 0.62
N VAL A 56 -2.26 6.97 1.85
CA VAL A 56 -1.46 7.06 3.07
C VAL A 56 -0.39 5.97 3.09
N TRP A 57 -0.76 4.75 2.73
CA TRP A 57 0.16 3.62 2.64
C TRP A 57 1.30 3.88 1.67
N GLY A 58 0.98 4.29 0.43
CA GLY A 58 1.99 4.50 -0.59
C GLY A 58 2.95 5.64 -0.23
N LEU A 59 2.47 6.69 0.46
CA LEU A 59 3.32 7.77 0.98
C LEU A 59 4.25 7.26 2.10
N ASP A 60 3.73 6.46 3.03
CA ASP A 60 4.54 5.84 4.09
C ASP A 60 5.63 4.94 3.49
N GLU A 61 5.30 4.15 2.47
CA GLU A 61 6.28 3.31 1.77
C GLU A 61 7.32 4.10 0.98
N LEU A 62 6.91 5.18 0.31
CA LEU A 62 7.84 6.05 -0.40
C LEU A 62 8.88 6.66 0.56
N LEU A 63 8.44 7.13 1.73
CA LEU A 63 9.29 7.85 2.68
C LEU A 63 10.06 6.90 3.62
N ARG A 64 9.42 5.82 4.07
CA ARG A 64 9.89 4.94 5.15
C ARG A 64 9.96 3.47 4.77
N GLY A 65 9.73 3.13 3.51
CA GLY A 65 9.84 1.75 3.02
C GLY A 65 11.22 1.16 3.31
N ALA A 66 11.22 0.00 3.96
CA ALA A 66 12.43 -0.67 4.47
C ALA A 66 13.33 -1.23 3.36
N THR A 67 12.77 -1.50 2.18
CA THR A 67 13.51 -2.00 1.01
C THR A 67 13.21 -1.15 -0.23
N PRO A 68 14.14 -1.05 -1.19
CA PRO A 68 13.89 -0.39 -2.47
C PRO A 68 12.66 -0.94 -3.20
N PHE A 69 12.44 -2.26 -3.12
CA PHE A 69 11.23 -2.90 -3.64
C PHE A 69 9.95 -2.29 -3.06
N ARG A 70 9.86 -2.15 -1.74
CA ARG A 70 8.66 -1.58 -1.09
C ARG A 70 8.44 -0.12 -1.48
N ARG A 71 9.51 0.67 -1.61
CA ARG A 71 9.42 2.06 -2.08
C ARG A 71 8.84 2.16 -3.49
N VAL A 72 9.33 1.33 -4.42
CA VAL A 72 8.81 1.29 -5.81
C VAL A 72 7.36 0.83 -5.83
N LEU A 73 7.00 -0.17 -5.03
CA LEU A 73 5.61 -0.63 -4.88
C LEU A 73 4.71 0.50 -4.37
N GLY A 74 5.17 1.24 -3.35
CA GLY A 74 4.49 2.43 -2.82
C GLY A 74 4.26 3.49 -3.89
N VAL A 75 5.29 3.84 -4.67
CA VAL A 75 5.18 4.78 -5.80
C VAL A 75 4.17 4.30 -6.83
N GLY A 76 4.21 3.03 -7.22
CA GLY A 76 3.28 2.46 -8.19
C GLY A 76 1.83 2.55 -7.72
N VAL A 77 1.57 2.21 -6.46
CA VAL A 77 0.23 2.33 -5.86
C VAL A 77 -0.21 3.79 -5.76
N LEU A 78 0.68 4.71 -5.36
CA LEU A 78 0.36 6.14 -5.35
C LEU A 78 -0.01 6.66 -6.73
N ALA A 79 0.82 6.38 -7.73
CA ALA A 79 0.60 6.83 -9.10
C ALA A 79 -0.74 6.31 -9.64
N TRP A 80 -1.04 5.04 -9.40
CA TRP A 80 -2.32 4.43 -9.76
C TRP A 80 -3.50 5.10 -9.07
N GLN A 81 -3.39 5.37 -7.78
CA GLN A 81 -4.47 6.00 -7.02
C GLN A 81 -4.69 7.45 -7.46
N LEU A 82 -3.63 8.21 -7.73
CA LEU A 82 -3.73 9.56 -8.28
C LEU A 82 -4.35 9.55 -9.67
N TRP A 83 -3.92 8.64 -10.54
CA TRP A 83 -4.51 8.47 -11.87
C TRP A 83 -6.02 8.21 -11.77
N ARG A 84 -6.43 7.24 -10.94
CA ARG A 84 -7.86 6.91 -10.73
C ARG A 84 -8.70 8.05 -10.17
N LEU A 85 -8.10 9.03 -9.52
CA LEU A 85 -8.79 10.19 -8.95
C LEU A 85 -8.82 11.40 -9.90
N LEU A 86 -7.92 11.45 -10.88
CA LEU A 86 -7.74 12.59 -11.79
C LEU A 86 -8.24 12.33 -13.22
N ALA A 87 -8.39 11.06 -13.62
CA ALA A 87 -8.88 10.64 -14.94
C ALA A 87 -10.33 10.15 -14.86
#